data_AF-A0A013RGN8-F1
#
_entry.id   AF-A0A013RGN8-F1
#
_cell.length_a   1.000
_cell.length_b   1.000
_cell.length_c   1.000
_cell.angle_alpha   90.00
_cell.angle_beta   90.00
_cell.angle_gamma   90.00
#
_symmetry.space_group_name_H-M   'P 1'
#
loop_
_entity.id
_entity.type
_entity.pdbx_description
1 polymer ?
#
loop_
_entity_poly.entity_id
_entity_poly.type
_entity_poly.pdbx_seq_one_letter_code
_entity_poly.pdbx_strand_id
1 'polypeptide(L)'
;MKFQPEYALDGQKIENAKYIRLKDSWTKGGRPRTIPITNEKQRQELKNAYAQAVKNGGSMIPKEKSYKSHKANFEAVTHALGVGQTHGLRHGYAQTRYRELMGFDCPAVGGSRSL
;
A
#
# COMPACT_ATOMS: atom_id res chain seq x y z
N MET A 1 9.51 9.00 -14.44
CA MET A 1 9.19 8.50 -13.08
C MET A 1 8.08 7.45 -13.19
N LYS A 2 8.25 6.22 -12.68
CA LYS A 2 7.27 5.12 -12.90
C LYS A 2 5.97 5.31 -12.12
N PHE A 3 5.99 5.88 -10.93
CA PHE A 3 4.77 6.26 -10.20
C PHE A 3 4.47 7.74 -10.46
N GLN A 4 3.20 8.07 -10.73
CA GLN A 4 2.76 9.46 -10.97
C GLN A 4 1.62 9.78 -10.01
N PRO A 5 1.88 10.51 -8.90
CA PRO A 5 0.87 10.79 -7.89
C PRO A 5 -0.37 11.48 -8.44
N GLU A 6 -0.21 12.42 -9.37
CA GLU A 6 -1.33 13.13 -10.02
C GLU A 6 -2.29 12.17 -10.72
N TYR A 7 -1.75 11.24 -11.52
CA TYR A 7 -2.55 10.20 -12.15
C TYR A 7 -3.17 9.26 -11.11
N ALA A 8 -2.40 8.86 -10.08
CA ALA A 8 -2.85 7.91 -9.09
C ALA A 8 -4.00 8.46 -8.23
N LEU A 9 -4.00 9.77 -7.98
CA LEU A 9 -5.05 10.47 -7.25
C LEU A 9 -6.29 10.79 -8.11
N ASP A 10 -6.17 10.77 -9.44
CA ASP A 10 -7.31 10.98 -10.35
C ASP A 10 -8.06 12.30 -10.08
N GLY A 11 -7.31 13.38 -9.86
CA GLY A 11 -7.85 14.70 -9.52
C GLY A 11 -8.37 14.84 -8.09
N GLN A 12 -8.34 13.78 -7.26
CA GLN A 12 -8.71 13.85 -5.86
C GLN A 12 -7.63 14.54 -5.02
N LYS A 13 -8.05 15.22 -3.94
CA LYS A 13 -7.13 15.66 -2.90
C LYS A 13 -6.91 14.52 -1.91
N ILE A 14 -5.71 14.38 -1.33
CA ILE A 14 -5.41 13.27 -0.42
C ILE A 14 -6.39 13.25 0.77
N GLU A 15 -6.79 14.42 1.26
CA GLU A 15 -7.70 14.60 2.38
C GLU A 15 -9.09 13.97 2.16
N ASN A 16 -9.53 13.85 0.91
CA ASN A 16 -10.84 13.29 0.57
C ASN A 16 -10.76 12.15 -0.47
N ALA A 17 -9.56 11.62 -0.71
CA ALA A 17 -9.35 10.54 -1.66
C ALA A 17 -10.10 9.28 -1.22
N LYS A 18 -10.86 8.71 -2.15
CA LYS A 18 -11.65 7.48 -1.98
C LYS A 18 -10.95 6.25 -2.54
N TYR A 19 -9.96 6.45 -3.40
CA TYR A 19 -9.19 5.38 -4.03
C TYR A 19 -7.86 5.87 -4.60
N ILE A 20 -6.99 4.93 -4.95
CA ILE A 20 -5.76 5.15 -5.73
C ILE A 20 -5.83 4.32 -7.00
N ARG A 21 -5.53 4.93 -8.15
CA ARG A 21 -5.43 4.26 -9.45
C ARG A 21 -3.98 3.84 -9.74
N LEU A 22 -3.82 2.60 -10.19
CA LEU A 22 -2.56 2.05 -10.66
C LEU A 22 -2.68 1.74 -12.16
N LYS A 23 -1.77 2.29 -12.97
CA LYS A 23 -1.69 1.96 -14.41
C LYS A 23 -1.34 0.49 -14.61
N ASP A 24 -1.74 -0.06 -15.73
CA ASP A 24 -1.34 -1.38 -16.23
C ASP A 24 0.18 -1.60 -16.15
N SER A 25 0.96 -0.66 -16.67
CA SER A 25 2.43 -0.64 -16.70
C SER A 25 3.10 -0.64 -15.32
N TRP A 26 2.34 -0.36 -14.26
CA TRP A 26 2.83 -0.35 -12.87
C TRP A 26 2.57 -1.68 -12.15
N THR A 27 1.78 -2.56 -12.76
CA THR A 27 1.20 -3.72 -12.09
C THR A 27 1.57 -5.01 -12.82
N LYS A 28 1.57 -6.11 -12.06
CA LYS A 28 1.84 -7.43 -12.62
C LYS A 28 0.77 -7.81 -13.64
N GLY A 29 1.22 -8.22 -14.83
CA GLY A 29 0.37 -8.72 -15.91
C GLY A 29 -0.34 -7.63 -16.72
N GLY A 30 0.07 -6.36 -16.60
CA GLY A 30 -0.55 -5.27 -17.38
C GLY A 30 -2.01 -5.02 -17.01
N ARG A 31 -2.42 -5.33 -15.77
CA ARG A 31 -3.81 -5.23 -15.32
C ARG A 31 -3.98 -4.04 -14.38
N PRO A 32 -4.58 -2.92 -14.83
CA PRO A 32 -4.74 -1.75 -13.99
C PRO A 32 -5.57 -2.09 -12.74
N ARG A 33 -5.35 -1.35 -11.66
CA ARG A 33 -6.01 -1.60 -10.38
C ARG A 33 -6.50 -0.30 -9.77
N THR A 34 -7.66 -0.35 -9.13
CA THR A 34 -8.16 0.71 -8.26
C THR A 34 -8.20 0.16 -6.85
N ILE A 35 -7.46 0.78 -5.94
CA ILE A 35 -7.37 0.36 -4.54
C ILE A 35 -8.21 1.34 -3.71
N PRO A 36 -9.26 0.89 -3.00
CA PRO A 36 -10.09 1.77 -2.20
C PRO A 36 -9.33 2.29 -0.98
N ILE A 37 -9.61 3.55 -0.62
CA ILE A 37 -9.21 4.18 0.63
C ILE A 37 -10.45 4.25 1.52
N THR A 38 -10.49 3.41 2.55
CA THR A 38 -11.68 3.17 3.38
C THR A 38 -11.64 3.87 4.73
N ASN A 39 -10.49 4.39 5.16
CA ASN A 39 -10.36 5.04 6.46
C ASN A 39 -9.36 6.20 6.46
N GLU A 40 -9.39 6.99 7.54
CA GLU A 40 -8.55 8.18 7.68
C GLU A 40 -7.07 7.85 7.84
N LYS A 41 -6.76 6.74 8.51
CA LYS A 41 -5.37 6.29 8.66
C LYS A 41 -4.69 6.08 7.31
N GLN A 42 -5.38 5.50 6.33
CA GLN A 42 -4.85 5.34 4.97
C GLN A 42 -4.59 6.67 4.26
N ARG A 43 -5.46 7.68 4.44
CA ARG A 43 -5.22 9.03 3.89
C ARG A 43 -4.02 9.70 4.55
N GLN A 44 -3.89 9.57 5.87
CA GLN A 44 -2.75 10.09 6.59
C GLN A 44 -1.43 9.44 6.14
N GLU A 45 -1.39 8.12 5.96
CA GLU A 45 -0.20 7.44 5.45
C GLU A 45 0.11 7.84 4.01
N LEU A 46 -0.91 8.03 3.16
CA LEU A 46 -0.71 8.54 1.80
C LEU A 46 -0.11 9.95 1.80
N LYS A 47 -0.56 10.82 2.71
CA LYS A 47 -0.01 12.16 2.89
C LYS A 47 1.45 12.13 3.33
N ASN A 48 1.78 11.26 4.29
CA ASN A 48 3.15 11.06 4.76
C ASN A 48 4.07 10.56 3.63
N ALA A 49 3.61 9.55 2.89
CA ALA A 49 4.34 8.98 1.76
C ALA A 49 4.59 10.01 0.65
N TYR A 50 3.58 10.81 0.33
CA TYR A 50 3.71 11.89 -0.66
C TYR A 50 4.74 12.94 -0.22
N ALA A 51 4.65 13.42 1.03
CA ALA A 51 5.59 14.40 1.57
C ALA A 51 7.04 13.87 1.55
N GLN A 52 7.24 12.61 1.93
CA GLN A 52 8.55 11.96 1.88
C GLN A 52 9.08 11.86 0.44
N ALA A 53 8.22 11.51 -0.52
CA ALA A 53 8.60 11.44 -1.92
C ALA A 53 9.01 12.81 -2.47
N VAL A 54 8.27 13.89 -2.15
CA VAL A 54 8.61 15.26 -2.54
C VAL A 54 9.99 15.65 -2.00
N LYS A 55 10.26 15.42 -0.71
CA LYS A 55 11.56 15.71 -0.08
C LYS A 55 12.73 15.01 -0.79
N ASN A 56 12.48 13.81 -1.31
CA ASN A 56 13.48 12.95 -1.93
C ASN A 56 13.52 13.07 -3.47
N GLY A 57 12.89 14.08 -4.07
CA GLY A 57 12.92 14.30 -5.52
C GLY A 57 12.02 13.36 -6.33
N GLY A 58 10.87 12.96 -5.76
CA GLY A 58 9.87 12.12 -6.40
C GLY A 58 9.95 10.63 -6.06
N SER A 59 10.82 10.23 -5.14
CA SER A 59 11.00 8.82 -4.73
C SER A 59 10.80 8.66 -3.22
N MET A 60 10.10 7.61 -2.77
CA MET A 60 10.07 7.31 -1.32
C MET A 60 11.42 6.76 -0.81
N ILE A 61 12.30 6.32 -1.72
CA ILE A 61 13.65 5.88 -1.37
C ILE A 61 14.50 7.13 -1.09
N PRO A 62 15.17 7.20 0.08
CA PRO A 62 16.07 8.30 0.40
C PRO A 62 17.18 8.49 -0.65
N LYS A 63 17.58 9.74 -0.92
CA LYS A 63 18.54 10.08 -2.00
C LYS A 63 19.90 9.43 -1.81
N GLU A 64 20.31 9.24 -0.57
CA GLU A 64 21.57 8.62 -0.16
C GLU A 64 21.55 7.09 -0.19
N LYS A 65 20.40 6.48 -0.47
CA LYS A 65 20.24 5.02 -0.51
C LYS A 65 19.94 4.52 -1.92
N SER A 66 20.62 3.44 -2.30
CA SER A 66 20.20 2.65 -3.45
C SER A 66 18.90 1.91 -3.15
N TYR A 67 18.14 1.57 -4.19
CA TYR A 67 16.95 0.72 -4.06
C TYR A 67 17.27 -0.59 -3.32
N LYS A 68 18.39 -1.24 -3.66
CA LYS A 68 18.82 -2.50 -3.03
C LYS A 68 19.04 -2.32 -1.52
N SER A 69 19.74 -1.27 -1.11
CA SER A 69 20.01 -0.98 0.31
C SER A 69 18.73 -0.66 1.07
N HIS A 70 17.87 0.21 0.50
CA HIS A 70 16.62 0.58 1.16
C HIS A 70 15.64 -0.59 1.26
N LYS A 71 15.55 -1.42 0.21
CA LYS A 71 14.74 -2.65 0.23
C LYS A 71 15.21 -3.62 1.32
N ALA A 72 16.51 -3.88 1.41
CA ALA A 72 17.06 -4.78 2.43
C ALA A 72 16.79 -4.25 3.85
N ASN A 73 16.90 -2.94 4.06
CA ASN A 73 16.55 -2.30 5.33
C ASN A 73 15.05 -2.45 5.66
N PHE A 74 14.17 -2.22 4.67
CA PHE A 74 12.73 -2.42 4.85
C PHE A 74 12.41 -3.87 5.23
N GLU A 75 12.98 -4.85 4.52
CA GLU A 75 12.82 -6.27 4.81
C GLU A 75 13.29 -6.61 6.24
N ALA A 76 14.47 -6.13 6.64
CA ALA A 76 14.99 -6.34 7.99
C ALA A 76 14.08 -5.77 9.08
N VAL A 77 13.56 -4.54 8.90
CA VAL A 77 12.63 -3.91 9.84
C VAL A 77 11.33 -4.71 9.94
N THR A 78 10.74 -5.09 8.80
CA THR A 78 9.49 -5.86 8.81
C THR A 78 9.66 -7.25 9.44
N HIS A 79 10.82 -7.88 9.23
CA HIS A 79 11.15 -9.15 9.86
C HIS A 79 11.27 -9.00 11.39
N ALA A 80 11.99 -7.98 11.86
CA ALA A 80 12.14 -7.70 13.29
C ALA A 80 10.79 -7.40 13.98
N LEU A 81 9.83 -6.83 13.26
CA LEU A 81 8.46 -6.60 13.72
C LEU A 81 7.55 -7.84 13.63
N GLY A 82 8.06 -9.01 13.22
CA GLY A 82 7.30 -10.24 13.13
C GLY A 82 6.35 -10.32 11.91
N VAL A 83 6.49 -9.42 10.93
CA VAL A 83 5.62 -9.37 9.74
C VAL A 83 6.03 -10.40 8.67
N GLY A 84 7.17 -11.08 8.86
CA GLY A 84 7.70 -12.09 7.95
C GLY A 84 8.27 -11.48 6.67
N GLN A 85 8.07 -12.15 5.53
CA GLN A 85 8.62 -11.81 4.20
C GLN A 85 8.01 -10.56 3.55
N THR A 86 7.62 -9.53 4.33
CA THR A 86 6.85 -8.32 3.92
C THR A 86 5.44 -8.57 3.38
N HIS A 87 5.16 -9.75 2.82
CA HIS A 87 3.84 -10.12 2.31
C HIS A 87 2.78 -10.19 3.42
N GLY A 88 3.20 -10.34 4.67
CA GLY A 88 2.33 -10.22 5.85
C GLY A 88 1.53 -8.90 5.87
N LEU A 89 2.12 -7.78 5.42
CA LEU A 89 1.40 -6.51 5.29
C LEU A 89 0.23 -6.61 4.30
N ARG A 90 0.45 -7.30 3.18
CA ARG A 90 -0.57 -7.50 2.15
C ARG A 90 -1.67 -8.44 2.64
N HIS A 91 -1.30 -9.50 3.36
CA HIS A 91 -2.27 -10.39 3.99
C HIS A 91 -3.11 -9.66 5.03
N GLY A 92 -2.48 -8.86 5.90
CA GLY A 92 -3.18 -8.05 6.90
C GLY A 92 -4.21 -7.12 6.27
N TYR A 93 -3.84 -6.38 5.22
CA TYR A 93 -4.81 -5.56 4.48
C TYR A 93 -5.98 -6.39 3.93
N ALA A 94 -5.72 -7.53 3.31
CA ALA A 94 -6.77 -8.38 2.73
C ALA A 94 -7.70 -8.97 3.80
N GLN A 95 -7.15 -9.41 4.93
CA GLN A 95 -7.89 -9.93 6.08
C GLN A 95 -8.78 -8.86 6.71
N THR A 96 -8.22 -7.67 6.97
CA THR A 96 -8.99 -6.52 7.47
C THR A 96 -10.12 -6.14 6.51
N ARG A 97 -9.84 -6.03 5.21
CA ARG A 97 -10.86 -5.70 4.20
C ARG A 97 -11.94 -6.78 4.11
N TYR A 98 -11.58 -8.05 4.21
CA TYR A 98 -12.56 -9.13 4.26
C TYR A 98 -13.50 -8.95 5.45
N ARG A 99 -12.95 -8.72 6.65
CA ARG A 99 -13.76 -8.51 7.86
C ARG A 99 -14.66 -7.28 7.75
N GLU A 100 -14.15 -6.17 7.23
CA GLU A 100 -14.94 -4.95 6.99
C GLU A 100 -16.10 -5.17 6.01
N LEU A 101 -15.95 -6.05 5.03
CA LEU A 101 -16.99 -6.34 4.03
C LEU A 101 -17.98 -7.42 4.49
N MET A 102 -17.49 -8.45 5.17
CA MET A 102 -18.27 -9.64 5.50
C MET A 102 -18.80 -9.64 6.95
N GLY A 103 -18.24 -8.81 7.82
CA GLY A 103 -18.59 -8.75 9.25
C GLY A 103 -17.93 -9.81 10.13
N PHE A 104 -17.18 -10.76 9.55
CA PHE A 104 -16.46 -11.81 10.27
C PHE A 104 -15.09 -12.08 9.65
N ASP A 105 -14.23 -12.77 10.41
CA ASP A 105 -12.87 -13.09 9.98
C ASP A 105 -12.83 -14.00 8.74
N CYS A 106 -11.78 -13.91 7.93
CA CYS A 106 -11.64 -14.77 6.77
C CYS A 106 -11.11 -16.17 7.13
N PRO A 107 -11.34 -17.20 6.29
CA PRO A 107 -10.83 -18.55 6.53
C PRO A 107 -9.32 -18.66 6.78
N ALA A 108 -8.53 -17.79 6.16
CA ALA A 108 -7.07 -17.82 6.28
C ALA A 108 -6.58 -17.45 7.70
N VAL A 109 -7.44 -16.89 8.56
CA VAL A 109 -7.15 -16.58 9.97
C VAL A 109 -8.18 -17.22 10.92
N GLY A 110 -8.79 -18.33 10.51
CA GLY A 110 -9.69 -19.10 11.38
C GLY A 110 -11.18 -18.74 11.31
N GLY A 111 -11.58 -17.89 10.36
CA GLY A 111 -12.99 -17.60 10.12
C GLY A 111 -13.74 -18.69 9.35
N SER A 112 -15.07 -18.55 9.26
CA SER A 112 -15.92 -19.55 8.58
C SER A 112 -15.64 -19.63 7.07
N ARG A 113 -15.66 -20.86 6.54
CA ARG A 113 -15.56 -21.17 5.10
C ARG A 113 -16.90 -21.29 4.40
N SER A 114 -18.01 -21.30 5.15
CA SER A 114 -19.36 -21.33 4.58
C SER A 114 -19.80 -19.90 4.27
N LEU A 115 -20.03 -19.61 2.99
CA LEU A 115 -20.71 -18.40 2.51
C LEU A 115 -22.11 -18.77 2.05
#